data_AF-A0A7Y8K1S6-F1
#
_entry.id   AF-A0A7Y8K1S6-F1
#
_cell.length_a   1.000
_cell.length_b   1.000
_cell.length_c   1.000
_cell.angle_alpha   90.00
_cell.angle_beta   90.00
_cell.angle_gamma   90.00
#
_symmetry.space_group_name_H-M   'P 1'
#
loop_
_entity.id
_entity.type
_entity.pdbx_description
1 polymer ?
#
loop_
_entity_poly.entity_id
_entity_poly.type
_entity_poly.pdbx_seq_one_letter_code
_entity_poly.pdbx_strand_id
1 'polypeptide(L)'
;MARIRHDGPLIIGGGLAGLSAALEAGPAKALVVTPEPLLNACSSAWAQGGLAAALSPKDSAVLHAKDTEGAGAGLVEPEAARALTERGRETVEWLASLGAPFDRDETGGFSVSLEAAHSLPRVARVGG
;
A
#
# COMPACT_ATOMS: atom_id res chain seq x y z
N MET A 1 -5.10 -27.17 -25.59
CA MET A 1 -5.11 -26.26 -24.42
C MET A 1 -4.52 -26.99 -23.23
N ALA A 2 -3.49 -26.42 -22.59
CA ALA A 2 -2.96 -26.98 -21.35
C ALA A 2 -3.88 -26.57 -20.19
N ARG A 3 -4.31 -27.54 -19.38
CA ARG A 3 -5.09 -27.29 -18.16
C ARG A 3 -4.16 -27.34 -16.97
N ILE A 4 -4.10 -26.26 -16.20
CA ILE A 4 -3.38 -26.21 -14.93
C ILE A 4 -4.35 -26.62 -13.81
N ARG A 5 -3.89 -27.48 -12.91
CA ARG A 5 -4.58 -27.75 -11.63
C ARG A 5 -3.71 -27.18 -10.52
N HIS A 6 -4.33 -26.40 -9.64
CA HIS A 6 -3.67 -25.77 -8.51
C HIS A 6 -4.52 -25.96 -7.26
N ASP A 7 -3.87 -26.32 -6.16
CA ASP A 7 -4.49 -26.58 -4.86
C ASP A 7 -4.03 -25.50 -3.90
N GLY A 8 -4.66 -24.34 -4.01
CA GLY A 8 -4.28 -23.09 -3.33
C GLY A 8 -5.01 -21.87 -3.90
N PRO A 9 -4.75 -20.68 -3.34
CA PRO A 9 -5.37 -19.44 -3.80
C PRO A 9 -5.01 -19.10 -5.26
N LEU A 10 -6.02 -18.80 -6.06
CA LEU A 10 -5.85 -18.21 -7.38
C LEU A 10 -5.99 -16.69 -7.26
N ILE A 11 -4.93 -15.95 -7.59
CA ILE A 11 -4.90 -14.49 -7.59
C ILE A 11 -4.84 -14.00 -9.04
N ILE A 12 -5.80 -13.18 -9.42
CA ILE A 12 -5.87 -12.60 -10.77
C ILE A 12 -5.39 -11.15 -10.67
N GLY A 13 -4.19 -10.88 -11.17
CA GLY A 13 -3.55 -9.56 -11.15
C GLY A 13 -2.24 -9.56 -10.37
N GLY A 14 -1.16 -9.09 -11.03
CA GLY A 14 0.20 -9.02 -10.48
C GLY A 14 0.60 -7.62 -10.01
N GLY A 15 -0.35 -6.84 -9.49
CA GLY A 15 -0.05 -5.54 -8.87
C GLY A 15 0.20 -5.65 -7.38
N LEU A 16 0.45 -4.50 -6.73
CA LEU A 16 0.82 -4.45 -5.31
C LEU A 16 -0.18 -5.24 -4.45
N ALA A 17 -1.49 -5.04 -4.63
CA ALA A 17 -2.51 -5.77 -3.87
C ALA A 17 -2.44 -7.30 -4.08
N GLY A 18 -2.31 -7.76 -5.33
CA GLY A 18 -2.27 -9.18 -5.67
C GLY A 18 -0.99 -9.86 -5.20
N LEU A 19 0.16 -9.21 -5.34
CA LEU A 19 1.44 -9.73 -4.87
C LEU A 19 1.52 -9.72 -3.35
N SER A 20 0.99 -8.69 -2.67
CA SER A 20 0.89 -8.67 -1.22
C SER A 20 0.00 -9.81 -0.71
N ALA A 21 -1.16 -10.03 -1.33
CA ALA A 21 -2.03 -11.15 -0.99
C ALA A 21 -1.34 -12.51 -1.25
N ALA A 22 -0.54 -12.64 -2.30
CA ALA A 22 0.20 -13.87 -2.60
C ALA A 22 1.30 -14.16 -1.56
N LEU A 23 1.96 -13.13 -1.05
CA LEU A 23 2.97 -13.23 0.01
C LEU A 23 2.33 -13.61 1.36
N GLU A 24 1.23 -12.94 1.70
CA GLU A 24 0.46 -13.18 2.93
C GLU A 24 -0.33 -14.50 2.90
N ALA A 25 -0.51 -15.11 1.73
CA ALA A 25 -1.35 -16.28 1.56
C ALA A 25 -0.97 -17.43 2.51
N GLY A 26 0.34 -17.67 2.74
CA GLY A 26 0.91 -18.57 3.75
C GLY A 26 0.35 -20.01 3.81
N PRO A 27 1.07 -20.97 4.39
CA PRO A 27 2.02 -21.85 3.66
C PRO A 27 1.55 -22.41 2.29
N ALA A 28 0.27 -22.28 1.92
CA ALA A 28 -0.24 -22.58 0.60
C ALA A 28 0.49 -21.75 -0.46
N LYS A 29 0.90 -22.42 -1.54
CA LYS A 29 1.42 -21.73 -2.71
C LYS A 29 0.24 -21.03 -3.37
N ALA A 30 0.36 -19.74 -3.63
CA ALA A 30 -0.60 -19.01 -4.47
C ALA A 30 -0.21 -19.12 -5.95
N LEU A 31 -1.21 -19.19 -6.84
CA LEU A 31 -1.03 -19.04 -8.28
C LEU A 31 -1.45 -17.63 -8.70
N VAL A 32 -0.48 -16.82 -9.15
CA VAL A 32 -0.74 -15.47 -9.67
C VAL A 32 -0.86 -15.53 -11.19
N VAL A 33 -1.97 -15.01 -11.71
CA VAL A 33 -2.24 -14.91 -13.14
C VAL A 33 -2.15 -13.46 -13.57
N THR A 34 -1.32 -13.21 -14.58
CA THR A 34 -1.11 -11.88 -15.16
C THR A 34 -1.28 -11.93 -16.69
N PRO A 35 -1.77 -10.84 -17.31
CA PRO A 35 -1.89 -10.77 -18.77
C PRO A 35 -0.54 -10.58 -19.47
N GLU A 36 0.47 -10.07 -18.75
CA GLU A 36 1.83 -9.80 -19.20
C GLU A 36 2.84 -10.15 -18.11
N PRO A 37 4.16 -10.18 -18.40
CA PRO A 37 5.18 -10.28 -17.35
C PRO A 37 4.98 -9.23 -16.24
N LEU A 38 5.40 -9.59 -15.02
CA LEU A 38 5.34 -8.66 -13.88
C LEU A 38 6.01 -7.33 -14.23
N LEU A 39 5.46 -6.25 -13.67
CA LEU A 39 5.88 -4.86 -13.88
C LEU A 39 5.54 -4.24 -15.26
N ASN A 40 5.11 -5.02 -16.26
CA ASN A 40 4.84 -4.49 -17.60
C ASN A 40 3.40 -3.98 -17.80
N ALA A 41 2.41 -4.58 -17.14
CA ALA A 41 0.99 -4.24 -17.29
C ALA A 41 0.31 -4.04 -15.93
N CYS A 42 0.85 -3.13 -15.12
CA CYS A 42 0.35 -2.87 -13.78
C CYS A 42 0.54 -1.40 -13.38
N SER A 43 -0.54 -0.74 -12.94
CA SER A 43 -0.48 0.64 -12.45
C SER A 43 0.43 0.81 -11.24
N SER A 44 0.61 -0.22 -10.39
CA SER A 44 1.52 -0.16 -9.24
C SER A 44 2.98 0.06 -9.66
N ALA A 45 3.40 -0.44 -10.84
CA ALA A 45 4.75 -0.22 -11.35
C ALA A 45 4.98 1.22 -11.87
N TRP A 46 3.90 1.97 -12.12
CA TRP A 46 3.95 3.36 -12.59
C TRP A 46 3.60 4.38 -11.50
N ALA A 47 3.39 3.94 -10.26
CA ALA A 47 3.08 4.82 -9.15
C ALA A 47 4.28 5.74 -8.82
N GLN A 48 4.01 7.04 -8.64
CA GLN A 48 5.04 8.06 -8.39
C GLN A 48 4.84 8.82 -7.07
N GLY A 49 3.58 9.09 -6.69
CA GLY A 49 3.29 9.96 -5.54
C GLY A 49 3.79 9.40 -4.21
N GLY A 50 3.54 8.12 -3.96
CA GLY A 50 3.95 7.45 -2.73
C GLY A 50 2.80 6.76 -2.01
N LEU A 51 3.03 6.33 -0.78
CA LEU A 51 2.03 5.65 0.05
C LEU A 51 1.71 6.50 1.29
N ALA A 52 0.44 6.86 1.44
CA ALA A 52 -0.03 7.64 2.59
C ALA A 52 -0.14 6.76 3.84
N ALA A 53 0.58 7.12 4.90
CA ALA A 53 0.48 6.50 6.21
C ALA A 53 0.92 7.48 7.31
N ALA A 54 0.36 7.37 8.51
CA ALA A 54 0.75 8.21 9.64
C ALA A 54 2.13 7.79 10.20
N LEU A 55 3.20 8.25 9.56
CA LEU A 55 4.59 7.80 9.79
C LEU A 55 5.39 8.72 10.71
N SER A 56 4.96 9.96 10.92
CA SER A 56 5.62 10.88 11.85
C SER A 56 4.99 10.83 13.26
N PRO A 57 5.74 11.18 14.33
CA PRO A 57 5.18 11.30 15.69
C PRO A 57 4.14 12.40 15.84
N LYS A 58 4.07 13.34 14.88
CA LYS A 58 3.12 14.47 14.88
C LYS A 58 1.79 14.11 14.21
N ASP A 59 1.70 12.94 13.57
CA ASP A 59 0.54 12.49 12.84
C ASP A 59 -0.12 11.27 13.52
N SER A 60 -1.35 10.94 13.14
CA SER A 60 -2.08 9.78 13.66
C SER A 60 -3.02 9.17 12.63
N ALA A 61 -3.32 7.88 12.79
CA ALA A 61 -4.31 7.18 11.96
C ALA A 61 -5.71 7.82 12.02
N VAL A 62 -6.07 8.39 13.17
CA VAL A 62 -7.35 9.10 13.36
C VAL A 62 -7.41 10.37 12.52
N LEU A 63 -6.34 11.17 12.51
CA LEU A 63 -6.26 12.34 11.64
C LEU A 63 -6.27 11.95 10.16
N HIS A 64 -5.59 10.86 9.80
CA HIS A 64 -5.62 10.35 8.44
C HIS A 64 -7.05 9.96 8.01
N ALA A 65 -7.78 9.22 8.85
CA ALA A 65 -9.15 8.81 8.56
C ALA A 65 -10.07 10.02 8.37
N LYS A 66 -9.90 11.04 9.22
CA LYS A 66 -10.65 12.30 9.11
C LYS A 66 -10.39 13.02 7.79
N ASP A 67 -9.13 13.09 7.35
CA ASP A 67 -8.78 13.66 6.05
C ASP A 67 -9.43 12.86 4.90
N THR A 68 -9.42 11.52 5.00
CA THR A 68 -10.06 10.62 4.01
C THR A 68 -11.57 10.85 3.94
N GLU A 69 -12.26 10.89 5.08
CA GLU A 69 -13.70 11.16 5.17
C GLU A 69 -14.04 12.55 4.61
N GLY A 70 -13.25 13.57 4.97
CA GLY A 70 -13.43 14.94 4.49
C GLY A 70 -13.24 15.07 2.97
N ALA A 71 -12.26 14.37 2.40
CA ALA A 71 -12.03 14.34 0.96
C ALA A 71 -13.09 13.52 0.19
N GLY A 72 -13.73 12.56 0.85
CA GLY A 72 -14.66 11.60 0.26
C GLY A 72 -16.05 12.11 -0.09
N ALA A 73 -16.34 13.41 0.14
CA ALA A 73 -17.62 14.04 -0.18
C ALA A 73 -18.86 13.30 0.39
N GLY A 74 -18.72 12.66 1.56
CA GLY A 74 -19.79 11.91 2.22
C GLY A 74 -20.03 10.49 1.70
N LEU A 75 -19.17 9.97 0.82
CA LEU A 75 -19.26 8.61 0.26
C LEU A 75 -18.30 7.61 0.92
N VAL A 76 -17.49 8.06 1.86
CA VAL A 76 -16.54 7.20 2.57
C VAL A 76 -17.27 6.44 3.67
N GLU A 77 -17.07 5.13 3.68
CA GLU A 77 -17.43 4.28 4.82
C GLU A 77 -16.43 4.50 5.96
N PRO A 78 -16.84 5.09 7.11
CA PRO A 78 -15.90 5.49 8.16
C PRO A 78 -15.14 4.31 8.76
N GLU A 79 -15.80 3.15 8.89
CA GLU A 79 -15.16 1.94 9.41
C GLU A 79 -14.04 1.44 8.50
N ALA A 80 -14.23 1.52 7.18
CA ALA A 80 -13.21 1.14 6.20
C ALA A 80 -12.04 2.13 6.21
N ALA A 81 -12.32 3.43 6.28
CA ALA A 81 -11.27 4.45 6.38
C ALA A 81 -10.42 4.23 7.64
N ARG A 82 -11.06 4.03 8.80
CA ARG A 82 -10.37 3.75 10.07
C ARG A 82 -9.51 2.48 9.97
N ALA A 83 -10.08 1.38 9.47
CA ALA A 83 -9.35 0.11 9.36
C ALA A 83 -8.11 0.23 8.47
N LEU A 84 -8.21 0.95 7.35
CA LEU A 84 -7.08 1.15 6.44
C LEU A 84 -6.01 2.06 7.05
N THR A 85 -6.40 3.17 7.69
CA THR A 85 -5.43 4.12 8.23
C THR A 85 -4.73 3.61 9.49
N GLU A 86 -5.39 2.80 10.32
CA GLU A 86 -4.81 2.13 11.49
C GLU A 86 -3.74 1.11 11.10
N ARG A 87 -3.90 0.43 9.95
CA ARG A 87 -2.92 -0.52 9.41
C ARG A 87 -1.82 0.15 8.59
N GLY A 88 -2.03 1.38 8.11
CA GLY A 88 -1.16 2.03 7.14
C GLY A 88 0.33 2.09 7.53
N ARG A 89 0.65 2.42 8.79
CA ARG A 89 2.04 2.43 9.27
C ARG A 89 2.69 1.05 9.19
N GLU A 90 2.02 0.05 9.74
CA GLU A 90 2.51 -1.34 9.74
C GLU A 90 2.71 -1.84 8.31
N THR A 91 1.82 -1.48 7.39
CA THR A 91 1.96 -1.82 5.97
C THR A 91 3.21 -1.21 5.34
N VAL A 92 3.52 0.06 5.60
CA VAL A 92 4.76 0.70 5.10
C VAL A 92 5.99 0.04 5.70
N GLU A 93 5.98 -0.24 7.00
CA GLU A 93 7.08 -0.89 7.72
C GLU A 93 7.30 -2.32 7.20
N TRP A 94 6.23 -3.05 6.94
CA TRP A 94 6.28 -4.38 6.31
C TRP A 94 6.87 -4.32 4.91
N LEU A 95 6.40 -3.43 4.04
CA LEU A 95 6.97 -3.24 2.69
C LEU A 95 8.47 -2.86 2.77
N ALA A 96 8.84 -1.99 3.69
CA ALA A 96 10.24 -1.63 3.92
C ALA A 96 11.07 -2.84 4.38
N SER A 97 10.51 -3.71 5.23
CA SER A 97 11.16 -4.95 5.67
C SER A 97 11.40 -5.95 4.53
N LEU A 98 10.56 -5.91 3.49
CA LEU A 98 10.72 -6.70 2.26
C LEU A 98 11.72 -6.07 1.27
N GLY A 99 12.27 -4.90 1.60
CA GLY A 99 13.28 -4.20 0.80
C GLY A 99 12.73 -3.05 -0.05
N ALA A 100 11.48 -2.61 0.14
CA ALA A 100 10.99 -1.40 -0.53
C ALA A 100 11.83 -0.18 -0.09
N PRO A 101 12.45 0.56 -1.03
CA PRO A 101 13.46 1.57 -0.73
C PRO A 101 12.84 2.94 -0.40
N PHE A 102 11.96 3.00 0.62
CA PHE A 102 11.38 4.26 1.07
C PHE A 102 12.46 5.23 1.56
N ASP A 103 12.34 6.51 1.17
CA ASP A 103 13.26 7.57 1.56
C ASP A 103 13.25 7.80 3.07
N ARG A 104 14.43 8.14 3.61
CA ARG A 104 14.64 8.34 5.06
C ARG A 104 15.07 9.77 5.36
N ASP A 105 14.66 10.27 6.52
CA ASP A 105 15.16 11.54 7.04
C ASP A 105 16.51 11.37 7.76
N GLU A 106 17.10 12.49 8.21
CA GLU A 106 18.39 12.51 8.91
C GLU A 106 18.41 11.71 10.22
N THR A 107 17.24 11.43 10.80
CA THR A 107 17.07 10.65 12.02
C THR A 107 16.85 9.15 11.76
N GLY A 108 16.75 8.75 10.49
CA GLY A 108 16.41 7.39 10.07
C GLY A 108 14.91 7.10 10.02
N GLY A 109 14.07 8.10 10.29
CA GLY A 109 12.62 8.03 10.12
C GLY A 109 12.22 8.00 8.64
N PHE A 110 10.95 7.76 8.35
CA PHE A 110 10.45 7.88 6.97
C PHE A 110 10.35 9.35 6.57
N SER A 111 10.94 9.71 5.43
CA SER A 111 10.72 11.02 4.81
C SER A 111 9.30 11.06 4.23
N VAL A 112 8.53 12.11 4.55
CA VAL A 112 7.13 12.24 4.14
C VAL A 112 6.80 13.61 3.58
N SER A 113 5.95 13.64 2.56
CA SER A 113 5.41 14.86 1.94
C SER A 113 3.97 15.13 2.33
N LEU A 114 3.59 16.42 2.19
CA LEU A 114 2.21 16.88 2.26
C LEU A 114 1.64 16.93 0.84
N GLU A 115 0.57 16.18 0.59
CA GLU A 115 -0.05 16.09 -0.73
C GLU A 115 -1.58 16.11 -0.62
N ALA A 116 -2.22 16.61 -1.68
CA ALA A 116 -3.67 16.61 -1.85
C ALA A 116 -4.44 17.19 -0.63
N ALA A 117 -5.43 16.46 -0.14
CA ALA A 117 -6.34 16.89 0.94
C ALA A 117 -5.83 16.53 2.35
N HIS A 118 -4.57 16.12 2.49
CA HIS A 118 -4.01 15.81 3.80
C HIS A 118 -3.79 17.08 4.63
N SER A 119 -4.08 17.00 5.92
CA SER A 119 -3.81 18.07 6.89
C SER A 119 -2.39 18.04 7.45
N LEU A 120 -1.69 16.90 7.33
CA LEU A 120 -0.30 16.71 7.77
C LEU A 120 0.51 15.92 6.73
N PRO A 121 1.84 16.13 6.65
CA PRO A 121 2.72 15.34 5.79
C PRO A 121 2.69 13.86 6.17
N ARG A 122 2.36 12.99 5.22
CA ARG A 122 2.16 11.55 5.48
C ARG A 122 2.40 10.64 4.27
N VAL A 123 2.82 11.18 3.13
CA VAL A 123 3.06 10.38 1.93
C VAL A 123 4.53 9.97 1.88
N ALA A 124 4.81 8.68 2.05
CA ALA A 124 6.17 8.13 1.94
C ALA A 124 6.54 7.86 0.48
N ARG A 125 7.73 8.30 0.07
CA ARG A 125 8.20 8.26 -1.32
C ARG A 125 9.44 7.40 -1.51
N VAL A 126 9.81 7.22 -2.77
CA VAL A 126 11.03 6.54 -3.22
C VAL A 126 11.73 7.45 -4.23
N GLY A 127 12.96 7.88 -3.94
CA GLY A 127 13.78 8.67 -4.84
C GLY A 127 13.33 10.12 -5.03
N GLY A 128 12.70 10.72 -4.00
CA GLY A 128 12.19 12.09 -4.04
C GLY A 128 12.83 13.05 -3.05
#